data_AF-A0A969L4X8-F1
#
_entry.id   AF-A0A969L4X8-F1
#
_cell.length_a   1.000
_cell.length_b   1.000
_cell.length_c   1.000
_cell.angle_alpha   90.00
_cell.angle_beta   90.00
_cell.angle_gamma   90.00
#
_symmetry.space_group_name_H-M   'P 1'
#
loop_
_entity.id
_entity.type
_entity.pdbx_description
1 polymer ?
#
loop_
_entity_poly.entity_id
_entity_poly.type
_entity_poly.pdbx_seq_one_letter_code
_entity_poly.pdbx_strand_id
1 'polypeptide(L)'
;MKLPLSAYCHSLRPMLTIILALLLLAAGPSVWASPGEPQAAGMLVTWDEHCPAPPEGARVALDYAATIWGGLLTTPVPIAVRACWSSSVPAGALATGDATSYVRNFTGAPLADTYYPIALANALAGQDLLPGDQEISLKFKQDANWSL
;
A
#
# COMPACT_ATOMS: atom_id res chain seq x y z
N MET A 1 31.36 -57.23 16.78
CA MET A 1 32.01 -55.98 17.23
C MET A 1 31.02 -54.83 17.04
N LYS A 2 30.38 -54.38 18.12
CA LYS A 2 29.47 -53.22 18.14
C LYS A 2 30.26 -52.05 18.74
N LEU A 3 30.44 -50.98 17.98
CA LEU A 3 31.00 -49.71 18.47
C LEU A 3 29.89 -48.96 19.25
N PRO A 4 30.18 -48.37 20.43
CA PRO A 4 29.15 -47.70 21.24
C PRO A 4 28.77 -46.32 20.68
N LEU A 5 27.46 -46.06 20.61
CA LEU A 5 26.79 -44.80 20.20
C LEU A 5 27.11 -43.55 21.06
N SER A 6 28.10 -43.60 21.95
CA SER A 6 28.37 -42.55 22.94
C SER A 6 29.16 -41.35 22.40
N ALA A 7 29.73 -41.44 21.19
CA ALA A 7 30.64 -40.40 20.67
C ALA A 7 29.95 -39.27 19.87
N TYR A 8 28.64 -39.34 19.61
CA TYR A 8 27.95 -38.35 18.76
C TYR A 8 27.24 -37.21 19.53
N CYS A 9 27.21 -37.23 20.87
CA CYS A 9 26.44 -36.27 21.68
C CYS A 9 27.26 -35.09 22.24
N HIS A 10 28.43 -34.78 21.67
CA HIS A 10 29.25 -33.63 22.13
C HIS A 10 29.59 -32.59 21.06
N SER A 11 29.22 -32.82 19.79
CA SER A 11 29.56 -31.93 18.67
C SER A 11 28.39 -31.07 18.16
N LEU A 12 27.14 -31.41 18.46
CA LEU A 12 25.97 -30.66 17.96
C LEU A 12 25.51 -29.49 18.85
N ARG A 13 25.98 -29.39 20.10
CA ARG A 13 25.61 -28.29 21.00
C ARG A 13 26.04 -26.90 20.52
N PRO A 14 27.26 -26.66 19.99
CA PRO A 14 27.64 -25.33 19.51
C PRO A 14 27.00 -24.97 18.15
N MET A 15 26.66 -25.97 17.31
CA MET A 15 25.99 -25.70 16.03
C MET A 15 24.54 -25.25 16.21
N LEU A 16 23.82 -25.77 17.20
CA LEU A 16 22.44 -25.36 17.47
C LEU A 16 22.36 -23.94 18.05
N THR A 17 23.37 -23.50 18.81
CA THR A 17 23.44 -22.13 19.35
C THR A 17 23.75 -21.10 18.26
N ILE A 18 24.59 -21.45 17.28
CA ILE A 18 24.93 -20.58 16.15
C ILE A 18 23.71 -20.43 15.21
N ILE A 19 22.97 -21.51 14.94
CA ILE A 19 21.76 -21.45 14.10
C ILE A 19 20.63 -20.65 14.79
N LEU A 20 20.49 -20.76 16.11
CA LEU A 20 19.51 -19.96 16.88
C LEU A 20 19.92 -18.48 16.96
N ALA A 21 21.21 -18.16 17.04
CA ALA A 21 21.71 -16.79 17.02
C ALA A 21 21.63 -16.13 15.63
N LEU A 22 21.77 -16.90 14.54
CA LEU A 22 21.57 -16.43 13.16
C LEU A 22 20.09 -16.24 12.80
N LEU A 23 19.16 -16.91 13.47
CA LEU A 23 17.72 -16.66 13.34
C LEU A 23 17.23 -15.41 14.10
N LEU A 24 18.03 -14.86 15.03
CA LEU A 24 17.71 -13.64 15.77
C LEU A 24 18.28 -12.33 15.15
N LEU A 25 19.04 -12.40 14.05
CA LEU A 25 19.53 -11.20 13.33
C LEU A 25 18.76 -10.88 12.03
N ALA A 26 17.65 -11.56 11.75
CA ALA A 26 16.79 -11.29 10.60
C ALA A 26 15.51 -10.51 10.94
N ALA A 27 15.44 -9.86 12.12
CA ALA A 27 14.43 -8.85 12.40
C ALA A 27 15.03 -7.48 12.13
N GLY A 28 14.69 -6.90 10.97
CA GLY A 28 14.75 -5.44 10.77
C GLY A 28 13.97 -4.70 11.87
N PRO A 29 14.02 -3.36 11.93
CA PRO A 29 13.49 -2.59 13.07
C PRO A 29 12.09 -3.10 13.43
N SER A 30 12.00 -3.72 14.60
CA SER A 30 10.75 -4.15 15.18
C SER A 30 9.98 -2.88 15.51
N VAL A 31 9.14 -2.44 14.58
CA VAL A 31 8.00 -1.59 14.87
C VAL A 31 7.09 -2.45 15.73
N TRP A 32 7.28 -2.37 17.04
CA TRP A 32 6.21 -2.68 17.97
C TRP A 32 5.15 -1.60 17.76
N ALA A 33 4.29 -1.80 16.76
CA ALA A 33 3.03 -1.06 16.72
C ALA A 33 2.27 -1.45 18.00
N SER A 34 1.95 -0.46 18.83
CA SER A 34 1.14 -0.67 20.02
C SER A 34 -0.20 -1.29 19.62
N PRO A 35 -0.70 -2.30 20.34
CA PRO A 35 -2.02 -2.85 20.05
C PRO A 35 -3.07 -1.81 20.50
N GLY A 36 -3.56 -1.02 19.55
CA GLY A 36 -4.61 -0.02 19.80
C GLY A 36 -4.50 1.31 19.04
N GLU A 37 -3.41 1.57 18.30
CA GLU A 37 -3.39 2.71 17.36
C GLU A 37 -4.05 2.30 16.04
N PRO A 38 -5.00 3.09 15.49
CA PRO A 38 -5.42 2.88 14.10
C PRO A 38 -4.17 3.06 13.25
N GLN A 39 -3.63 1.97 12.72
CA GLN A 39 -2.62 2.06 11.67
C GLN A 39 -3.29 2.86 10.55
N ALA A 40 -2.80 4.08 10.30
CA ALA A 40 -3.26 4.90 9.19
C ALA A 40 -3.18 4.02 7.95
N ALA A 41 -4.34 3.60 7.46
CA ALA A 41 -4.39 2.66 6.38
C ALA A 41 -4.00 3.45 5.11
N GLY A 42 -2.78 3.23 4.65
CA GLY A 42 -2.13 4.08 3.65
C GLY A 42 -2.78 4.01 2.27
N MET A 43 -2.19 4.76 1.34
CA MET A 43 -2.54 4.68 -0.08
C MET A 43 -1.91 3.45 -0.72
N LEU A 44 -2.73 2.60 -1.33
CA LEU A 44 -2.31 1.39 -2.04
C LEU A 44 -2.37 1.63 -3.54
N VAL A 45 -1.22 1.84 -4.17
CA VAL A 45 -1.14 2.12 -5.61
C VAL A 45 -1.06 0.82 -6.41
N THR A 46 -1.91 0.72 -7.42
CA THR A 46 -1.87 -0.32 -8.45
C THR A 46 -1.82 0.31 -9.83
N TRP A 47 -1.05 -0.29 -10.74
CA TRP A 47 -1.04 0.11 -12.14
C TRP A 47 -1.96 -0.81 -12.93
N ASP A 48 -2.86 -0.22 -13.72
CA ASP A 48 -3.82 -0.96 -14.55
C ASP A 48 -3.09 -1.74 -15.64
N GLU A 49 -3.29 -3.05 -15.66
CA GLU A 49 -2.68 -3.98 -16.63
C GLU A 49 -3.18 -3.77 -18.06
N HIS A 50 -4.34 -3.12 -18.24
CA HIS A 50 -4.87 -2.76 -19.56
C HIS A 50 -4.20 -1.50 -20.14
N CYS A 51 -3.39 -0.80 -19.33
CA CYS A 51 -2.63 0.35 -19.77
C CYS A 51 -1.19 -0.03 -20.11
N PRO A 52 -0.52 0.71 -21.01
CA PRO A 52 0.92 0.60 -21.19
C PRO A 52 1.68 0.64 -19.86
N ALA A 53 2.76 -0.13 -19.76
CA ALA A 53 3.61 -0.11 -18.59
C ALA A 53 4.30 1.27 -18.48
N PRO A 54 4.24 1.94 -17.32
CA PRO A 54 4.98 3.16 -17.08
C PRO A 54 6.49 2.88 -16.99
N PRO A 55 7.36 3.88 -17.25
CA PRO A 55 8.77 3.81 -16.91
C PRO A 55 8.97 3.59 -15.40
N GLU A 56 10.04 2.89 -15.02
CA GLU A 56 10.33 2.57 -13.61
C GLU A 56 10.40 3.82 -12.73
N GLY A 57 11.02 4.90 -13.21
CA GLY A 57 11.10 6.16 -12.48
C GLY A 57 9.72 6.75 -12.14
N ALA A 58 8.72 6.58 -13.01
CA ALA A 58 7.35 7.05 -12.76
C ALA A 58 6.64 6.18 -11.71
N ARG A 59 6.90 4.86 -11.68
CA ARG A 59 6.40 3.97 -10.63
C ARG A 59 6.94 4.39 -9.27
N VAL A 60 8.27 4.51 -9.17
CA VAL A 60 8.95 4.92 -7.93
C VAL A 60 8.48 6.29 -7.45
N ALA A 61 8.34 7.25 -8.36
CA ALA A 61 7.86 8.58 -8.01
C ALA A 61 6.42 8.58 -7.48
N LEU A 62 5.52 7.79 -8.10
CA LEU A 62 4.14 7.67 -7.62
C LEU A 62 4.05 6.95 -6.27
N ASP A 63 4.81 5.88 -6.07
CA ASP A 63 4.85 5.15 -4.81
C ASP A 63 5.42 6.03 -3.67
N TYR A 64 6.42 6.85 -3.98
CA TYR A 64 6.95 7.84 -3.03
C TYR A 64 5.92 8.91 -2.68
N ALA A 65 5.21 9.44 -3.68
CA ALA A 65 4.12 10.39 -3.45
C ALA A 65 3.00 9.79 -2.60
N ALA A 66 2.59 8.55 -2.89
CA ALA A 66 1.57 7.82 -2.11
C ALA A 66 2.00 7.60 -0.65
N THR A 67 3.29 7.38 -0.41
CA THR A 67 3.85 7.29 0.95
C THR A 67 3.70 8.61 1.71
N ILE A 68 4.05 9.74 1.07
CA ILE A 68 3.91 11.07 1.69
C ILE A 68 2.43 11.36 1.99
N TRP A 69 1.57 11.28 0.98
CA TRP A 69 0.16 11.63 1.13
C TRP A 69 -0.58 10.67 2.08
N GLY A 70 -0.31 9.36 1.97
CA GLY A 70 -0.86 8.37 2.90
C GLY A 70 -0.45 8.62 4.35
N GLY A 71 0.78 9.12 4.59
CA GLY A 71 1.24 9.48 5.93
C GLY A 71 0.58 10.74 6.53
N LEU A 72 -0.07 11.57 5.72
CA LEU A 72 -0.77 12.78 6.16
C LEU A 72 -2.25 12.54 6.45
N LEU A 73 -2.81 11.42 6.02
CA LEU A 73 -4.23 11.10 6.14
C LEU A 73 -4.49 10.18 7.33
N THR A 74 -5.46 10.54 8.16
CA THR A 74 -5.97 9.65 9.20
C THR A 74 -7.18 8.90 8.66
N THR A 75 -7.02 7.60 8.41
CA THR A 75 -8.10 6.72 7.96
C THR A 75 -7.96 5.34 8.58
N PRO A 76 -9.07 4.72 9.03
CA PRO A 76 -9.08 3.33 9.50
C PRO A 76 -9.11 2.30 8.36
N VAL A 77 -9.31 2.73 7.11
CA VAL A 77 -9.44 1.86 5.93
C VAL A 77 -8.48 2.29 4.81
N PRO A 78 -7.85 1.34 4.09
CA PRO A 78 -6.88 1.67 3.04
C PRO A 78 -7.53 2.48 1.92
N ILE A 79 -6.75 3.32 1.25
CA ILE A 79 -7.21 4.05 0.06
C ILE A 79 -6.56 3.40 -1.15
N ALA A 80 -7.32 2.65 -1.93
CA ALA A 80 -6.84 1.98 -3.11
C ALA A 80 -6.86 2.94 -4.32
N VAL A 81 -5.73 3.02 -5.01
CA VAL A 81 -5.48 3.95 -6.11
C VAL A 81 -5.13 3.15 -7.36
N ARG A 82 -5.88 3.36 -8.44
CA ARG A 82 -5.58 2.78 -9.76
C ARG A 82 -4.94 3.82 -10.66
N ALA A 83 -3.71 3.58 -11.09
CA ALA A 83 -2.98 4.43 -12.01
C ALA A 83 -2.92 3.81 -13.42
N CYS A 84 -2.95 4.66 -14.44
CA CYS A 84 -2.84 4.26 -15.84
C CYS A 84 -1.85 5.18 -16.57
N TRP A 85 -0.89 4.60 -17.30
CA TRP A 85 -0.03 5.33 -18.22
C TRP A 85 -0.78 5.50 -19.54
N SER A 86 -1.21 6.70 -19.91
CA SER A 86 -2.25 6.92 -20.92
C SER A 86 -1.91 7.99 -21.94
N SER A 87 -2.29 7.76 -23.21
CA SER A 87 -2.39 8.82 -24.23
C SER A 87 -3.62 9.71 -24.05
N SER A 88 -4.60 9.27 -23.26
CA SER A 88 -5.87 9.97 -23.09
C SER A 88 -5.83 10.87 -21.87
N VAL A 89 -4.95 11.88 -21.93
CA VAL A 89 -4.83 12.95 -20.94
C VAL A 89 -4.98 14.30 -21.66
N PRO A 90 -5.84 15.23 -21.17
CA PRO A 90 -6.07 16.51 -21.83
C PRO A 90 -4.80 17.29 -22.19
N ALA A 91 -4.87 18.07 -23.27
CA ALA A 91 -3.79 18.98 -23.65
C ALA A 91 -3.51 19.96 -22.50
N GLY A 92 -2.23 20.18 -22.19
CA GLY A 92 -1.79 21.05 -21.09
C GLY A 92 -1.71 20.38 -19.70
N ALA A 93 -2.23 19.16 -19.52
CA ALA A 93 -2.07 18.40 -18.28
C ALA A 93 -0.98 17.32 -18.41
N LEU A 94 -0.26 17.06 -17.31
CA LEU A 94 0.67 15.93 -17.16
C LEU A 94 -0.01 14.67 -16.58
N ALA A 95 -1.07 14.88 -15.81
CA ALA A 95 -1.87 13.82 -15.24
C ALA A 95 -3.29 14.33 -14.95
N THR A 96 -4.22 13.40 -14.76
CA THR A 96 -5.57 13.66 -14.24
C THR A 96 -5.86 12.69 -13.11
N GLY A 97 -6.67 13.10 -12.14
CA GLY A 97 -7.14 12.23 -11.08
C GLY A 97 -8.56 12.56 -10.68
N ASP A 98 -9.33 11.55 -10.30
CA ASP A 98 -10.70 11.70 -9.78
C ASP A 98 -11.02 10.57 -8.79
N ALA A 99 -12.02 10.80 -7.95
CA ALA A 99 -12.67 9.72 -7.23
C ALA A 99 -13.42 8.85 -8.23
N THR A 100 -13.39 7.54 -8.02
CA THR A 100 -14.10 6.59 -8.90
C THR A 100 -15.61 6.57 -8.64
N SER A 101 -16.02 6.96 -7.45
CA SER A 101 -17.40 6.97 -7.02
C SER A 101 -17.67 8.03 -5.96
N TYR A 102 -18.94 8.40 -5.84
CA TYR A 102 -19.45 9.33 -4.86
C TYR A 102 -20.68 8.72 -4.18
N VAL A 103 -20.68 8.67 -2.86
CA VAL A 103 -21.76 8.10 -2.07
C VAL A 103 -22.35 9.14 -1.12
N ARG A 104 -23.62 8.97 -0.75
CA ARG A 104 -24.33 9.85 0.19
C ARG A 104 -25.17 9.01 1.14
N ASN A 105 -25.56 9.61 2.27
CA ASN A 105 -26.48 9.01 3.25
C ASN A 105 -26.02 7.65 3.82
N PHE A 106 -24.71 7.49 4.01
CA PHE A 106 -24.11 6.35 4.70
C PHE A 106 -24.00 6.62 6.22
N THR A 107 -23.90 5.55 7.01
CA THR A 107 -23.68 5.66 8.46
C THR A 107 -22.35 6.36 8.75
N GLY A 108 -22.39 7.45 9.51
CA GLY A 108 -21.20 8.28 9.79
C GLY A 108 -21.05 9.51 8.89
N ALA A 109 -21.94 9.70 7.90
CA ALA A 109 -21.96 10.92 7.09
C ALA A 109 -22.25 12.17 7.95
N PRO A 110 -21.39 13.21 7.93
CA PRO A 110 -21.58 14.42 8.73
C PRO A 110 -22.80 15.26 8.32
N LEU A 111 -23.11 15.28 7.03
CA LEU A 111 -24.24 16.00 6.44
C LEU A 111 -25.08 15.03 5.62
N ALA A 112 -26.39 15.10 5.81
CA ALA A 112 -27.37 14.39 4.99
C ALA A 112 -27.40 14.96 3.57
N ASP A 113 -27.83 14.12 2.62
CA ASP A 113 -28.03 14.43 1.20
C ASP A 113 -26.82 15.08 0.51
N THR A 114 -25.62 14.83 1.05
CA THR A 114 -24.35 15.33 0.54
C THR A 114 -23.55 14.18 -0.05
N TYR A 115 -23.02 14.37 -1.27
CA TYR A 115 -22.15 13.40 -1.91
C TYR A 115 -20.71 13.57 -1.45
N TYR A 116 -20.11 12.46 -1.01
CA TYR A 116 -18.72 12.38 -0.59
C TYR A 116 -17.95 11.49 -1.58
N PRO A 117 -16.73 11.88 -1.98
CA PRO A 117 -15.82 10.97 -2.67
C PRO A 117 -15.66 9.68 -1.87
N ILE A 118 -15.63 8.53 -2.55
CA ILE A 118 -15.66 7.22 -1.89
C ILE A 118 -14.53 7.03 -0.86
N ALA A 119 -13.32 7.54 -1.12
CA ALA A 119 -12.21 7.50 -0.14
C ALA A 119 -12.55 8.17 1.19
N LEU A 120 -13.15 9.37 1.11
CA LEU A 120 -13.56 10.13 2.29
C LEU A 120 -14.74 9.46 2.98
N ALA A 121 -15.70 8.94 2.21
CA ALA A 121 -16.84 8.23 2.76
C ALA A 121 -16.40 6.97 3.53
N ASN A 122 -15.48 6.19 2.97
CA ASN A 122 -14.90 5.00 3.60
C ASN A 122 -14.18 5.38 4.91
N ALA A 123 -13.39 6.45 4.90
CA ALA A 123 -12.72 6.96 6.10
C ALA A 123 -13.70 7.41 7.21
N LEU A 124 -14.78 8.11 6.84
CA LEU A 124 -15.81 8.58 7.77
C LEU A 124 -16.68 7.44 8.32
N ALA A 125 -16.99 6.44 7.48
CA ALA A 125 -17.79 5.28 7.86
C ALA A 125 -16.99 4.26 8.69
N GLY A 126 -15.66 4.29 8.61
CA GLY A 126 -14.79 3.31 9.26
C GLY A 126 -14.74 1.94 8.57
N GLN A 127 -15.28 1.84 7.35
CA GLN A 127 -15.37 0.60 6.58
C GLN A 127 -15.40 0.90 5.08
N ASP A 128 -15.08 -0.10 4.26
CA ASP A 128 -15.23 -0.02 2.82
C ASP A 128 -16.71 -0.13 2.42
N LEU A 129 -17.24 0.94 1.83
CA LEU A 129 -18.62 1.05 1.38
C LEU A 129 -18.84 0.48 -0.03
N LEU A 130 -17.78 0.29 -0.82
CA LEU A 130 -17.83 -0.27 -2.18
C LEU A 130 -16.72 -1.31 -2.41
N PRO A 131 -16.84 -2.51 -1.81
CA PRO A 131 -15.81 -3.54 -1.90
C PRO A 131 -15.48 -3.98 -3.33
N GLY A 132 -14.19 -4.03 -3.63
CA GLY A 132 -13.66 -4.45 -4.94
C GLY A 132 -13.43 -3.30 -5.91
N ASP A 133 -13.93 -2.11 -5.60
CA ASP A 133 -13.59 -0.90 -6.34
C ASP A 133 -12.31 -0.26 -5.79
N GLN A 134 -11.71 0.60 -6.60
CA GLN A 134 -10.58 1.44 -6.18
C GLN A 134 -11.14 2.81 -5.87
N GLU A 135 -10.67 3.49 -4.85
CA GLU A 135 -11.23 4.79 -4.46
C GLU A 135 -10.84 5.92 -5.42
N ILE A 136 -9.60 5.89 -5.93
CA ILE A 136 -9.04 6.95 -6.76
C ILE A 136 -8.56 6.36 -8.09
N SER A 137 -8.87 7.03 -9.19
CA SER A 137 -8.28 6.74 -10.50
C SER A 137 -7.37 7.87 -10.94
N LEU A 138 -6.15 7.51 -11.37
CA LEU A 138 -5.14 8.42 -11.91
C LEU A 138 -4.79 8.03 -13.34
N LYS A 139 -4.59 9.02 -14.20
CA LYS A 139 -4.01 8.85 -15.54
C LYS A 139 -2.81 9.76 -15.70
N PHE A 140 -1.68 9.21 -16.10
CA PHE A 140 -0.44 9.93 -16.36
C PHE A 140 -0.18 10.00 -17.85
N LYS A 141 0.20 11.17 -18.35
CA LYS A 141 0.40 11.40 -19.77
C LYS A 141 1.65 10.67 -20.26
N GLN A 142 1.46 9.71 -21.16
CA GLN A 142 2.56 8.87 -21.62
C GLN A 142 3.58 9.56 -22.56
N ASP A 143 3.16 10.62 -23.25
CA ASP A 143 3.95 11.33 -24.26
C ASP A 143 4.57 12.64 -23.74
N ALA A 144 4.43 12.93 -22.44
CA ALA A 144 5.15 14.02 -21.81
C ALA A 144 6.63 13.68 -21.61
N ASN A 145 7.48 14.70 -21.49
CA ASN A 145 8.88 14.52 -21.14
C ASN A 145 9.03 14.51 -19.61
N TRP A 146 9.25 13.33 -19.02
CA TRP A 146 9.30 13.11 -17.57
C TRP A 146 10.71 13.22 -16.97
N SER A 147 11.73 13.52 -17.77
CA SER A 147 13.15 13.45 -17.37
C SER A 147 13.96 14.70 -17.71
N LEU A 148 13.33 15.88 -17.68
CA LEU A 148 14.05 17.15 -17.88
C LEU A 148 14.87 17.55 -16.66
#